data_AF-A0A956PPR3-F1
#
_entry.id   AF-A0A956PPR3-F1
#
_cell.length_a   1.000
_cell.length_b   1.000
_cell.length_c   1.000
_cell.angle_alpha   90.00
_cell.angle_beta   90.00
_cell.angle_gamma   90.00
#
_symmetry.space_group_name_H-M   'P 1'
#
loop_
_entity.id
_entity.type
_entity.pdbx_description
1 polymer ?
#
loop_
_entity_poly.entity_id
_entity_poly.type
_entity_poly.pdbx_seq_one_letter_code
_entity_poly.pdbx_strand_id
1 'polypeptide(L)'
;MRKATLAGLCWFLCILSCPAQTIPTQSLLILIAGPSGDRISSNEQAVVNYMNQLRGEYELYDLQMGTMHFDRPREAGILKNQLGFSPQAGVTVGLVQLSEQGLPTRTLYKAENVTQASLEREHRQLLMRWSELSSQPLPAALRPSDPPVRPPVNSGTTSPPPDPPANPEVYTFEGIRTVVNSLQQQTSDLWLDFRNQPSRDDRMDVPVRQATLDLLEATTNLKTANQNGVIFPIQQLEAVRSAGREWKLTEPQFYLPPHLRTNVEPILDLIDKVEA
;
A
#
# COMPACT_ATOMS: atom_id res chain seq x y z
N MET A 1 -39.28 57.64 -6.88
CA MET A 1 -37.82 57.35 -6.89
C MET A 1 -37.62 55.94 -6.32
N ARG A 2 -37.35 54.96 -7.20
CA ARG A 2 -37.17 53.54 -6.89
C ARG A 2 -35.75 53.14 -7.28
N LYS A 3 -34.76 53.23 -6.39
CA LYS A 3 -33.39 52.71 -6.60
C LYS A 3 -32.67 52.55 -5.25
N ALA A 4 -32.96 51.51 -4.47
CA ALA A 4 -32.16 51.19 -3.26
C ALA A 4 -32.28 49.75 -2.75
N THR A 5 -32.70 48.78 -3.56
CA THR A 5 -32.92 47.39 -3.10
C THR A 5 -32.39 46.38 -4.12
N LEU A 6 -31.11 46.49 -4.49
CA LEU A 6 -30.48 45.42 -5.27
C LEU A 6 -28.98 45.20 -5.03
N ALA A 7 -28.33 46.01 -4.18
CA ALA A 7 -26.89 45.88 -3.91
C ALA A 7 -26.55 45.01 -2.69
N GLY A 8 -27.54 44.65 -1.85
CA GLY A 8 -27.33 43.86 -0.63
C GLY A 8 -27.39 42.33 -0.84
N LEU A 9 -27.85 41.84 -2.00
CA LEU A 9 -28.07 40.41 -2.21
C LEU A 9 -26.86 39.69 -2.85
N CYS A 10 -25.95 40.41 -3.52
CA CYS A 10 -24.78 39.80 -4.17
C CYS A 10 -23.61 39.54 -3.23
N TRP A 11 -23.58 40.13 -2.03
CA TRP A 11 -22.45 39.94 -1.10
C TRP A 11 -22.62 38.77 -0.11
N PHE A 12 -23.83 38.21 -0.03
CA PHE A 12 -24.12 37.01 0.77
C PHE A 12 -24.02 35.69 0.00
N LEU A 13 -23.83 35.74 -1.33
CA LEU A 13 -23.74 34.55 -2.20
C LEU A 13 -22.31 34.09 -2.50
N CYS A 14 -21.29 34.75 -1.90
CA CYS A 14 -19.88 34.32 -1.99
C CYS A 14 -19.39 33.56 -0.76
N ILE A 15 -20.30 33.09 0.10
CA ILE A 15 -19.93 32.17 1.19
C ILE A 15 -19.78 30.77 0.59
N LEU A 16 -18.52 30.42 0.32
CA LEU A 16 -17.97 29.07 0.45
C LEU A 16 -18.41 28.02 -0.58
N SER A 17 -18.23 28.30 -1.87
CA SER A 17 -17.81 27.25 -2.80
C SER A 17 -16.30 27.06 -2.65
N CYS A 18 -15.84 26.57 -1.50
CA CYS A 18 -14.48 26.03 -1.43
C CYS A 18 -14.53 24.79 -2.34
N PRO A 19 -13.79 24.73 -3.47
CA PRO A 19 -13.78 23.52 -4.27
C PRO A 19 -13.39 22.38 -3.34
N ALA A 20 -14.19 21.31 -3.33
CA ALA A 20 -13.85 20.11 -2.59
C ALA A 20 -12.41 19.73 -2.99
N GLN A 21 -11.49 19.78 -2.03
CA GLN A 21 -10.08 19.61 -2.32
C GLN A 21 -9.88 18.14 -2.71
N THR A 22 -9.74 17.88 -4.00
CA THR A 22 -9.33 16.57 -4.49
C THR A 22 -7.92 16.28 -3.99
N ILE A 23 -7.76 15.15 -3.33
CA ILE A 23 -6.48 14.63 -2.84
C ILE A 23 -6.04 13.53 -3.81
N PRO A 24 -4.81 13.56 -4.33
CA PRO A 24 -4.29 12.47 -5.16
C PRO A 24 -4.46 11.12 -4.47
N THR A 25 -4.85 10.08 -5.21
CA THR A 25 -5.01 8.71 -4.68
C THR A 25 -3.74 8.23 -3.98
N GLN A 26 -2.56 8.60 -4.51
CA GLN A 26 -1.27 8.27 -3.92
C GLN A 26 -1.00 8.90 -2.54
N SER A 27 -1.79 9.91 -2.17
CA SER A 27 -1.72 10.58 -0.88
C SER A 27 -2.84 10.11 0.05
N LEU A 28 -3.61 9.09 -0.32
CA LEU A 28 -4.69 8.51 0.49
C LEU A 28 -4.42 7.04 0.75
N LEU A 29 -4.52 6.62 2.01
CA LEU A 29 -4.30 5.23 2.40
C LEU A 29 -5.35 4.80 3.42
N ILE A 30 -5.91 3.60 3.22
CA ILE A 30 -6.65 2.91 4.28
C ILE A 30 -5.63 2.30 5.24
N LEU A 31 -5.62 2.81 6.46
CA LEU A 31 -4.75 2.34 7.54
C LEU A 31 -5.56 1.44 8.48
N ILE A 32 -5.09 0.21 8.68
CA ILE A 32 -5.60 -0.71 9.70
C ILE A 32 -4.59 -0.71 10.84
N ALA A 33 -4.98 -0.17 12.00
CA ALA A 33 -4.14 -0.14 13.18
C ALA A 33 -4.49 -1.29 14.14
N GLY A 34 -3.49 -2.12 14.43
CA GLY A 34 -3.61 -3.31 15.26
C GLY A 34 -2.82 -3.23 16.57
N PRO A 35 -3.08 -4.16 17.52
CA PRO A 35 -2.39 -4.18 18.80
C PRO A 35 -0.91 -4.59 18.67
N SER A 36 -0.57 -5.51 17.75
CA SER A 36 0.78 -6.04 17.62
C SER A 36 1.13 -6.44 16.20
N GLY A 37 2.29 -6.00 15.74
CA GLY A 37 2.85 -6.39 14.43
C GLY A 37 3.66 -7.68 14.45
N ASP A 38 4.01 -8.17 15.64
CA ASP A 38 4.73 -9.45 15.82
C ASP A 38 3.75 -10.62 15.98
N ARG A 39 2.55 -10.34 16.52
CA ARG A 39 1.46 -11.31 16.70
C ARG A 39 0.15 -10.69 16.24
N ILE A 40 -0.06 -10.71 14.92
CA ILE A 40 -1.29 -10.22 14.30
C ILE A 40 -2.48 -10.96 14.91
N SER A 41 -3.42 -10.21 15.46
CA SER A 41 -4.62 -10.79 16.07
C SER A 41 -5.55 -11.39 15.00
N SER A 42 -6.33 -12.41 15.33
CA SER A 42 -7.29 -13.01 14.38
C SER A 42 -8.30 -12.00 13.83
N ASN A 43 -8.72 -11.04 14.67
CA ASN A 43 -9.64 -9.97 14.26
C ASN A 43 -8.98 -9.00 13.26
N GLU A 44 -7.75 -8.59 13.51
CA GLU A 44 -6.99 -7.74 12.59
C GLU A 44 -6.78 -8.44 11.24
N GLN A 45 -6.37 -9.71 11.27
CA GLN A 45 -6.20 -10.50 10.06
C GLN A 45 -7.53 -10.61 9.27
N ALA A 46 -8.66 -10.82 9.95
CA ALA A 46 -9.96 -10.89 9.31
C ALA A 46 -10.35 -9.56 8.64
N VAL A 47 -10.07 -8.42 9.30
CA VAL A 47 -10.29 -7.08 8.75
C VAL A 47 -9.40 -6.82 7.53
N VAL A 48 -8.12 -7.17 7.60
CA VAL A 48 -7.17 -7.06 6.47
C VAL A 48 -7.63 -7.91 5.29
N ASN A 49 -7.98 -9.17 5.54
CA ASN A 49 -8.43 -10.10 4.50
C ASN A 49 -9.69 -9.59 3.80
N TYR A 50 -10.67 -9.10 4.58
CA TYR A 50 -11.91 -8.56 4.03
C TYR A 50 -11.66 -7.34 3.14
N MET A 51 -10.81 -6.39 3.57
CA MET A 51 -10.49 -5.23 2.75
C MET A 51 -9.73 -5.59 1.47
N ASN A 52 -8.81 -6.54 1.52
CA ASN A 52 -8.11 -7.03 0.34
C ASN A 52 -9.06 -7.74 -0.64
N GLN A 53 -9.97 -8.58 -0.13
CA GLN A 53 -11.02 -9.20 -0.93
C GLN A 53 -11.86 -8.13 -1.63
N LEU A 54 -12.31 -7.11 -0.88
CA LEU A 54 -13.12 -6.03 -1.43
C LEU A 54 -12.37 -5.26 -2.51
N ARG A 55 -11.07 -4.95 -2.30
CA ARG A 55 -10.25 -4.28 -3.32
C ARG A 55 -10.14 -5.10 -4.60
N GLY A 56 -9.94 -6.42 -4.48
CA GLY A 56 -9.87 -7.32 -5.63
C GLY A 56 -11.21 -7.48 -6.35
N GLU A 57 -12.29 -7.72 -5.61
CA GLU A 57 -13.65 -7.92 -6.16
C GLU A 57 -14.14 -6.72 -6.97
N TYR A 58 -13.75 -5.51 -6.54
CA TYR A 58 -14.19 -4.24 -7.14
C TYR A 58 -13.11 -3.52 -7.94
N GLU A 59 -11.97 -4.17 -8.19
CA GLU A 59 -10.83 -3.63 -8.96
C GLU A 59 -10.34 -2.25 -8.46
N LEU A 60 -10.38 -2.03 -7.14
CA LEU A 60 -9.97 -0.77 -6.50
C LEU A 60 -8.45 -0.72 -6.31
N TYR A 61 -7.69 -0.88 -7.40
CA TYR A 61 -6.23 -0.97 -7.35
C TYR A 61 -5.55 0.33 -6.90
N ASP A 62 -6.15 1.48 -7.20
CA ASP A 62 -5.69 2.81 -6.75
C ASP A 62 -5.92 3.07 -5.25
N LEU A 63 -6.76 2.27 -4.59
CA LEU A 63 -7.01 2.37 -3.17
C LEU A 63 -5.85 1.74 -2.41
N GLN A 64 -5.01 2.55 -1.79
CA GLN A 64 -3.87 2.04 -1.03
C GLN A 64 -4.30 1.51 0.33
N MET A 65 -3.62 0.47 0.82
CA MET A 65 -3.87 -0.10 2.14
C MET A 65 -2.56 -0.43 2.85
N GLY A 66 -2.46 -0.07 4.14
CA GLY A 66 -1.34 -0.41 5.01
C GLY A 66 -1.79 -0.73 6.42
N THR A 67 -0.87 -1.26 7.23
CA THR A 67 -1.11 -1.49 8.66
C THR A 67 -0.06 -0.80 9.51
N MET A 68 -0.42 -0.53 10.77
CA MET A 68 0.47 -0.02 11.81
C MET A 68 0.08 -0.65 13.15
N HIS A 69 1.03 -0.70 14.09
CA HIS A 69 0.83 -1.44 15.33
C HIS A 69 1.28 -0.65 16.55
N PHE A 70 0.52 -0.79 17.64
CA PHE A 70 0.77 -0.04 18.87
C PHE A 70 1.96 -0.55 19.69
N ASP A 71 2.45 -1.77 19.45
CA ASP A 71 3.63 -2.32 20.10
C ASP A 71 4.96 -1.86 19.47
N ARG A 72 4.91 -1.25 18.28
CA ARG A 72 6.07 -0.67 17.60
C ARG A 72 6.19 0.82 17.97
N PRO A 73 7.22 1.25 18.73
CA PRO A 73 7.23 2.59 19.36
C PRO A 73 7.07 3.77 18.41
N ARG A 74 7.65 3.69 17.20
CA ARG A 74 7.54 4.75 16.19
C ARG A 74 6.14 4.81 15.56
N GLU A 75 5.58 3.65 15.22
CA GLU A 75 4.20 3.54 14.69
C GLU A 75 3.20 4.02 15.76
N ALA A 76 3.36 3.58 17.01
CA ALA A 76 2.54 4.03 18.14
C ALA A 76 2.56 5.55 18.35
N GLY A 77 3.74 6.19 18.16
CA GLY A 77 3.87 7.64 18.20
C GLY A 77 3.07 8.34 17.11
N ILE A 78 3.10 7.82 15.88
CA ILE A 78 2.30 8.34 14.75
C ILE A 78 0.80 8.13 15.00
N LEU A 79 0.41 6.89 15.31
CA LEU A 79 -0.97 6.50 15.60
C LEU A 79 -1.58 7.40 16.67
N LYS A 80 -0.89 7.60 17.80
CA LYS A 80 -1.41 8.39 18.92
C LYS A 80 -1.35 9.89 18.66
N ASN A 81 -0.18 10.41 18.29
CA ASN A 81 0.06 11.86 18.34
C ASN A 81 -0.35 12.58 17.05
N GLN A 82 -0.34 11.88 15.90
CA GLN A 82 -0.68 12.46 14.61
C GLN A 82 -2.08 12.07 14.15
N LEU A 83 -2.46 10.80 14.36
CA LEU A 83 -3.73 10.26 13.84
C LEU A 83 -4.85 10.21 14.86
N GLY A 84 -4.54 10.33 16.16
CA GLY A 84 -5.51 10.25 17.25
C GLY A 84 -6.15 8.87 17.37
N PHE A 85 -5.38 7.82 17.09
CA PHE A 85 -5.76 6.42 17.27
C PHE A 85 -5.31 5.94 18.65
N SER A 86 -6.11 5.07 19.25
CA SER A 86 -5.95 4.68 20.64
C SER A 86 -5.82 3.15 20.75
N PRO A 87 -4.82 2.61 21.47
CA PRO A 87 -4.71 1.17 21.65
C PRO A 87 -5.90 0.57 22.41
N GLN A 88 -6.59 1.37 23.23
CA GLN A 88 -7.80 0.93 23.95
C GLN A 88 -9.01 0.74 23.03
N ALA A 89 -8.98 1.31 21.82
CA ALA A 89 -10.06 1.19 20.85
C ALA A 89 -10.06 -0.14 20.08
N GLY A 90 -9.09 -1.03 20.33
CA GLY A 90 -8.93 -2.26 19.56
C GLY A 90 -8.47 -1.99 18.12
N VAL A 91 -8.85 -2.87 17.18
CA VAL A 91 -8.53 -2.68 15.76
C VAL A 91 -9.25 -1.43 15.24
N THR A 92 -8.49 -0.50 14.68
CA THR A 92 -9.00 0.77 14.15
C THR A 92 -8.77 0.82 12.65
N VAL A 93 -9.80 1.17 11.88
CA VAL A 93 -9.68 1.39 10.43
C VAL A 93 -9.85 2.87 10.15
N GLY A 94 -8.90 3.48 9.46
CA GLY A 94 -9.00 4.88 9.06
C GLY A 94 -8.63 5.13 7.62
N LEU A 95 -9.23 6.14 7.02
CA LEU A 95 -8.70 6.76 5.81
C LEU A 95 -7.77 7.87 6.27
N VAL A 96 -6.50 7.78 5.91
CA VAL A 96 -5.48 8.76 6.30
C VAL A 96 -4.92 9.45 5.06
N GLN A 97 -4.54 10.72 5.23
CA GLN A 97 -3.73 11.39 4.22
C GLN A 97 -2.25 11.18 4.50
N LEU A 98 -1.49 10.91 3.45
CA LEU A 98 -0.04 10.79 3.49
C LEU A 98 0.63 12.11 3.08
N SER A 99 1.83 12.35 3.62
CA SER A 99 2.76 13.33 3.09
C SER A 99 3.35 12.85 1.75
N GLU A 100 4.08 13.72 1.05
CA GLU A 100 4.81 13.34 -0.16
C GLU A 100 5.82 12.21 0.09
N GLN A 101 6.33 12.12 1.33
CA GLN A 101 7.26 11.07 1.75
C GLN A 101 6.55 9.79 2.18
N GLY A 102 5.21 9.72 2.18
CA GLY A 102 4.45 8.52 2.58
C GLY A 102 4.20 8.38 4.09
N LEU A 103 4.38 9.46 4.87
CA LEU A 103 4.06 9.49 6.30
C LEU A 103 2.58 9.86 6.51
N PRO A 104 1.83 9.18 7.40
CA PRO A 104 0.50 9.63 7.76
C PRO A 104 0.55 11.02 8.41
N THR A 105 -0.27 11.94 7.91
CA THR A 105 -0.29 13.34 8.39
C THR A 105 -1.59 13.71 9.08
N ARG A 106 -2.72 13.13 8.64
CA ARG A 106 -4.03 13.38 9.24
C ARG A 106 -5.01 12.25 8.97
N THR A 107 -5.96 12.11 9.87
CA THR A 107 -7.11 11.20 9.75
C THR A 107 -8.27 11.91 9.04
N LEU A 108 -8.80 11.30 7.98
CA LEU A 108 -9.91 11.80 7.16
C LEU A 108 -11.22 11.06 7.42
N TYR A 109 -11.11 9.82 7.89
CA TYR A 109 -12.19 8.96 8.37
C TYR A 109 -11.61 8.01 9.42
N LYS A 110 -12.40 7.66 10.45
CA LYS A 110 -11.98 6.73 11.49
C LYS A 110 -13.17 5.89 11.96
N ALA A 111 -12.97 4.58 12.03
CA ALA A 111 -13.83 3.62 12.69
C ALA A 111 -13.00 2.86 13.74
N GLU A 112 -13.52 2.78 14.96
CA GLU A 112 -12.87 2.17 16.12
C GLU A 112 -13.56 0.85 16.48
N ASN A 113 -12.85 -0.04 17.18
CA ASN A 113 -13.32 -1.37 17.57
C ASN A 113 -13.87 -2.19 16.39
N VAL A 114 -13.17 -2.12 15.27
CA VAL A 114 -13.60 -2.72 14.01
C VAL A 114 -13.42 -4.23 14.06
N THR A 115 -14.47 -4.92 13.67
CA THR A 115 -14.47 -6.36 13.39
C THR A 115 -14.81 -6.58 11.92
N GLN A 116 -14.59 -7.77 11.39
CA GLN A 116 -15.05 -8.09 10.03
C GLN A 116 -16.55 -7.79 9.85
N ALA A 117 -17.38 -8.19 10.81
CA ALA A 117 -18.84 -8.01 10.74
C ALA A 117 -19.29 -6.53 10.85
N SER A 118 -18.55 -5.67 11.55
CA SER A 118 -18.84 -4.22 11.52
C SER A 118 -18.38 -3.59 10.21
N LEU A 119 -17.21 -3.99 9.71
CA LEU A 119 -16.68 -3.49 8.45
C LEU A 119 -17.53 -3.90 7.23
N GLU A 120 -18.08 -5.11 7.22
CA GLU A 120 -19.04 -5.55 6.20
C GLU A 120 -20.28 -4.63 6.12
N ARG A 121 -20.68 -4.04 7.24
CA ARG A 121 -21.81 -3.09 7.28
C ARG A 121 -21.41 -1.66 6.92
N GLU A 122 -20.17 -1.28 7.21
CA GLU A 122 -19.72 0.12 7.22
C GLU A 122 -18.72 0.47 6.11
N HIS A 123 -18.16 -0.50 5.38
CA HIS A 123 -17.14 -0.27 4.35
C HIS A 123 -17.62 0.72 3.28
N ARG A 124 -18.91 0.74 2.95
CA ARG A 124 -19.47 1.68 1.97
C ARG A 124 -19.19 3.13 2.35
N GLN A 125 -19.31 3.48 3.63
CA GLN A 125 -19.05 4.84 4.09
C GLN A 125 -17.56 5.20 3.94
N LEU A 126 -16.66 4.28 4.31
CA LEU A 126 -15.23 4.44 4.11
C LEU A 126 -14.87 4.65 2.63
N LEU A 127 -15.43 3.82 1.74
CA LEU A 127 -15.16 3.88 0.30
C LEU A 127 -15.77 5.11 -0.36
N MET A 128 -16.99 5.51 0.04
CA MET A 128 -17.59 6.77 -0.40
C MET A 128 -16.71 7.94 -0.03
N ARG A 129 -16.20 7.96 1.21
CA ARG A 129 -15.30 9.02 1.65
C ARG A 129 -13.99 9.05 0.85
N TRP A 130 -13.41 7.90 0.54
CA TRP A 130 -12.25 7.81 -0.34
C TRP A 130 -12.56 8.32 -1.75
N SER A 131 -13.69 7.92 -2.33
CA SER A 131 -14.14 8.34 -3.66
C SER A 131 -14.38 9.84 -3.75
N GLU A 132 -15.05 10.44 -2.76
CA GLU A 132 -15.26 11.88 -2.67
C GLU A 132 -13.93 12.65 -2.65
N LEU A 133 -12.98 12.20 -1.83
CA LEU A 133 -11.71 12.89 -1.64
C LEU A 133 -10.76 12.68 -2.82
N SER A 134 -10.75 11.50 -3.44
CA SER A 134 -9.89 11.18 -4.58
C SER A 134 -10.47 11.57 -5.93
N SER A 135 -11.77 11.88 -5.98
CA SER A 135 -12.54 12.01 -7.22
C SER A 135 -12.52 10.74 -8.10
N GLN A 136 -12.15 9.59 -7.53
CA GLN A 136 -12.22 8.30 -8.21
C GLN A 136 -13.64 7.73 -8.13
N PRO A 137 -14.19 7.15 -9.22
CA PRO A 137 -15.53 6.60 -9.19
C PRO A 137 -15.57 5.27 -8.42
N LEU A 138 -16.58 5.09 -7.56
CA LEU A 138 -16.91 3.76 -7.06
C LEU A 138 -17.66 2.94 -8.12
N PRO A 139 -17.46 1.61 -8.16
CA PRO A 139 -18.34 0.71 -8.88
C PRO A 139 -19.81 0.86 -8.48
N ALA A 140 -20.72 0.67 -9.42
CA ALA A 140 -22.16 0.93 -9.21
C ALA A 140 -22.75 0.14 -8.01
N ALA A 141 -22.27 -1.08 -7.77
CA ALA A 141 -22.69 -1.91 -6.63
C ALA A 141 -22.38 -1.30 -5.25
N LEU A 142 -21.37 -0.42 -5.19
CA LEU A 142 -20.91 0.25 -3.97
C LEU A 142 -21.46 1.68 -3.83
N ARG A 143 -22.14 2.21 -4.85
CA ARG A 143 -22.78 3.53 -4.78
C ARG A 143 -24.06 3.46 -3.93
N PRO A 144 -24.38 4.50 -3.15
CA PRO A 144 -25.67 4.61 -2.50
C PRO A 144 -26.75 4.68 -3.57
N SER A 145 -27.69 3.73 -3.53
CA SER A 145 -28.78 3.65 -4.51
C SER A 145 -29.76 4.81 -4.29
N ASP A 146 -29.95 5.66 -5.29
CA ASP A 146 -31.25 6.33 -5.49
C ASP A 146 -32.27 5.27 -6.01
N PRO A 147 -33.60 5.46 -5.87
CA PRO A 147 -34.59 4.38 -5.67
C PRO A 147 -34.62 3.34 -6.81
N PRO A 148 -35.13 2.13 -6.52
CA PRO A 148 -34.79 0.93 -7.28
C PRO A 148 -35.27 1.03 -8.72
N VAL A 149 -34.36 1.31 -9.65
CA VAL A 149 -34.61 1.05 -11.05
C VAL A 149 -34.53 -0.46 -11.22
N ARG A 150 -35.70 -1.06 -11.39
CA ARG A 150 -35.93 -2.47 -11.71
C ARG A 150 -34.91 -2.93 -12.77
N PRO A 151 -34.07 -3.96 -12.53
CA PRO A 151 -33.11 -4.39 -13.53
C PRO A 151 -33.86 -4.99 -14.73
N PRO A 152 -33.46 -4.70 -15.98
CA PRO A 152 -33.91 -5.50 -17.11
C PRO A 152 -33.36 -6.91 -16.94
N VAL A 153 -34.27 -7.89 -16.96
CA VAL A 153 -33.95 -9.31 -17.00
C VAL A 153 -33.22 -9.57 -18.32
N ASN A 154 -31.92 -9.83 -18.26
CA ASN A 154 -31.20 -10.42 -19.37
C ASN A 154 -30.40 -11.63 -18.87
N SER A 155 -30.89 -12.79 -19.28
CA SER A 155 -30.25 -14.10 -19.19
C SER A 155 -28.95 -14.09 -19.98
N GLY A 156 -27.85 -14.53 -19.37
CA GLY A 156 -26.64 -14.81 -20.14
C GLY A 156 -25.34 -14.84 -19.32
N THR A 157 -24.78 -16.04 -19.21
CA THR A 157 -23.35 -16.33 -18.99
C THR A 157 -22.82 -16.11 -17.56
N THR A 158 -22.98 -17.13 -16.73
CA THR A 158 -22.07 -17.43 -15.61
C THR A 158 -20.67 -17.72 -16.15
N SER A 159 -19.81 -16.70 -16.17
CA SER A 159 -18.38 -16.96 -16.08
C SER A 159 -18.05 -17.17 -14.61
N PRO A 160 -17.25 -18.19 -14.24
CA PRO A 160 -16.70 -18.26 -12.90
C PRO A 160 -15.94 -16.95 -12.62
N PRO A 161 -15.94 -16.44 -11.37
CA PRO A 161 -15.07 -15.33 -11.02
C PRO A 161 -13.63 -15.70 -11.40
N PRO A 162 -12.84 -14.76 -11.95
CA PRO A 162 -11.43 -15.00 -12.19
C PRO A 162 -10.77 -15.44 -10.89
N ASP A 163 -9.90 -16.45 -10.97
CA ASP A 163 -9.12 -16.89 -9.81
C ASP A 163 -8.45 -15.66 -9.18
N PRO A 164 -8.50 -15.51 -7.84
CA PRO A 164 -7.80 -14.44 -7.18
C PRO A 164 -6.31 -14.49 -7.58
N PRO A 165 -5.67 -13.35 -7.84
CA PRO A 165 -4.27 -13.31 -8.24
C PRO A 165 -3.41 -14.08 -7.22
N ALA A 166 -2.46 -14.86 -7.74
CA ALA A 166 -1.80 -15.98 -7.08
C ALA A 166 -0.95 -15.65 -5.83
N ASN A 167 -0.94 -14.42 -5.31
CA ASN A 167 -0.19 -14.07 -4.10
C ASN A 167 -0.92 -13.01 -3.24
N PRO A 168 -1.74 -13.43 -2.26
CA PRO A 168 -2.36 -12.50 -1.29
C PRO A 168 -1.33 -11.78 -0.39
N GLU A 169 -0.07 -12.24 -0.37
CA GLU A 169 1.02 -11.68 0.45
C GLU A 169 1.42 -10.25 0.05
N VAL A 170 1.08 -9.76 -1.15
CA VAL A 170 1.60 -8.47 -1.68
C VAL A 170 0.61 -7.30 -1.54
N TYR A 171 -0.62 -7.54 -1.08
CA TYR A 171 -1.66 -6.49 -1.08
C TYR A 171 -1.64 -5.52 0.10
N THR A 172 -0.66 -5.65 1.01
CA THR A 172 -0.44 -4.74 2.14
C THR A 172 1.01 -4.32 2.24
N PHE A 173 1.27 -3.12 2.80
CA PHE A 173 2.64 -2.66 3.04
C PHE A 173 3.45 -3.55 3.99
N GLU A 174 2.81 -4.25 4.93
CA GLU A 174 3.51 -5.25 5.75
C GLU A 174 3.91 -6.48 4.93
N GLY A 175 3.09 -6.85 3.95
CA GLY A 175 3.42 -7.85 2.94
C GLY A 175 4.68 -7.49 2.17
N ILE A 176 4.68 -6.29 1.56
CA ILE A 176 5.84 -5.73 0.84
C ILE A 176 7.07 -5.67 1.75
N ARG A 177 6.91 -5.18 3.00
CA ARG A 177 7.99 -5.11 3.99
C ARG A 177 8.59 -6.49 4.28
N THR A 178 7.75 -7.52 4.40
CA THR A 178 8.20 -8.89 4.65
C THR A 178 9.00 -9.44 3.47
N VAL A 179 8.47 -9.30 2.25
CA VAL A 179 9.17 -9.72 1.03
C VAL A 179 10.51 -8.98 0.87
N VAL A 180 10.53 -7.66 1.10
CA VAL A 180 11.73 -6.83 1.00
C VAL A 180 12.77 -7.18 2.06
N ASN A 181 12.36 -7.50 3.29
CA ASN A 181 13.30 -7.95 4.31
C ASN A 181 13.97 -9.27 3.92
N SER A 182 13.19 -10.21 3.37
CA SER A 182 13.72 -11.47 2.84
C SER A 182 14.65 -11.22 1.66
N LEU A 183 14.29 -10.32 0.75
CA LEU A 183 15.12 -9.94 -0.40
C LEU A 183 16.44 -9.34 0.06
N GLN A 184 16.41 -8.37 0.99
CA GLN A 184 17.61 -7.78 1.58
C GLN A 184 18.52 -8.84 2.19
N GLN A 185 17.95 -9.78 2.96
CA GLN A 185 18.72 -10.84 3.60
C GLN A 185 19.41 -11.73 2.56
N GLN A 186 18.66 -12.25 1.58
CA GLN A 186 19.20 -13.10 0.51
C GLN A 186 20.27 -12.38 -0.31
N THR A 187 20.04 -11.12 -0.70
CA THR A 187 21.02 -10.31 -1.44
C THR A 187 22.25 -10.01 -0.60
N SER A 188 22.10 -9.74 0.70
CA SER A 188 23.23 -9.55 1.61
C SER A 188 24.07 -10.81 1.77
N ASP A 189 23.45 -11.97 1.93
CA ASP A 189 24.15 -13.25 2.09
C ASP A 189 24.94 -13.58 0.81
N LEU A 190 24.31 -13.43 -0.36
CA LEU A 190 25.00 -13.54 -1.65
C LEU A 190 26.18 -12.57 -1.74
N TRP A 191 25.99 -11.29 -1.37
CA TRP A 191 27.05 -10.28 -1.46
C TRP A 191 28.23 -10.59 -0.53
N LEU A 192 27.97 -11.05 0.70
CA LEU A 192 29.02 -11.39 1.66
C LEU A 192 29.94 -12.50 1.14
N ASP A 193 29.36 -13.49 0.48
CA ASP A 193 30.11 -14.60 -0.12
C ASP A 193 30.80 -14.19 -1.43
N PHE A 194 30.18 -13.30 -2.20
CA PHE A 194 30.68 -12.90 -3.51
C PHE A 194 31.77 -11.82 -3.46
N ARG A 195 31.69 -10.85 -2.53
CA ARG A 195 32.56 -9.66 -2.49
C ARG A 195 34.06 -9.96 -2.37
N ASN A 196 34.41 -11.08 -1.76
CA ASN A 196 35.80 -11.48 -1.53
C ASN A 196 36.33 -12.44 -2.61
N GLN A 197 35.47 -12.86 -3.56
CA GLN A 197 35.89 -13.68 -4.68
C GLN A 197 36.66 -12.81 -5.68
N PRO A 198 37.77 -13.30 -6.27
CA PRO A 198 38.44 -12.59 -7.35
C PRO A 198 37.48 -12.36 -8.52
N SER A 199 37.63 -11.24 -9.22
CA SER A 199 36.89 -11.02 -10.45
C SER A 199 37.29 -12.03 -11.52
N ARG A 200 36.37 -12.30 -12.44
CA ARG A 200 36.69 -13.09 -13.63
C ARG A 200 37.67 -12.33 -14.51
N ASP A 201 38.48 -13.06 -15.26
CA ASP A 201 39.43 -12.47 -16.22
C ASP A 201 38.72 -11.64 -17.30
N ASP A 202 37.54 -12.09 -17.74
CA ASP A 202 36.68 -11.39 -18.71
C ASP A 202 35.90 -10.21 -18.11
N ARG A 203 35.95 -10.04 -16.78
CA ARG A 203 35.24 -9.02 -16.00
C ARG A 203 33.72 -8.98 -16.23
N MET A 204 33.14 -10.03 -16.80
CA MET A 204 31.69 -10.11 -17.03
C MET A 204 30.90 -10.29 -15.72
N ASP A 205 31.59 -10.55 -14.60
CA ASP A 205 31.00 -10.55 -13.26
C ASP A 205 30.86 -9.15 -12.65
N VAL A 206 31.53 -8.13 -13.20
CA VAL A 206 31.49 -6.75 -12.66
C VAL A 206 30.07 -6.17 -12.66
N PRO A 207 29.28 -6.26 -13.76
CA PRO A 207 27.89 -5.81 -13.75
C PRO A 207 27.04 -6.52 -12.69
N VAL A 208 27.22 -7.83 -12.49
CA VAL A 208 26.49 -8.59 -11.47
C VAL A 208 26.83 -8.10 -10.06
N ARG A 209 28.11 -7.80 -9.79
CA ARG A 209 28.54 -7.24 -8.50
C ARG A 209 27.89 -5.88 -8.24
N GLN A 210 27.89 -5.00 -9.23
CA GLN A 210 27.30 -3.68 -9.10
C GLN A 210 25.79 -3.77 -8.87
N ALA A 211 25.07 -4.54 -9.70
CA ALA A 211 23.63 -4.71 -9.53
C ALA A 211 23.27 -5.35 -8.18
N THR A 212 24.11 -6.26 -7.66
CA THR A 212 23.89 -6.88 -6.33
C THR A 212 24.03 -5.82 -5.21
N LEU A 213 25.00 -4.92 -5.33
CA LEU A 213 25.16 -3.79 -4.41
C LEU A 213 23.99 -2.81 -4.50
N ASP A 214 23.58 -2.44 -5.71
CA ASP A 214 22.49 -1.49 -5.94
C ASP A 214 21.16 -2.03 -5.37
N LEU A 215 20.89 -3.33 -5.55
CA LEU A 215 19.73 -3.99 -4.97
C LEU A 215 19.80 -4.04 -3.43
N LEU A 216 20.97 -4.30 -2.87
CA LEU A 216 21.19 -4.28 -1.42
C LEU A 216 20.99 -2.88 -0.83
N GLU A 217 21.48 -1.84 -1.52
CA GLU A 217 21.29 -0.44 -1.13
C GLU A 217 19.81 -0.06 -1.17
N ALA A 218 19.13 -0.34 -2.28
CA ALA A 218 17.71 -0.02 -2.47
C ALA A 218 16.82 -0.67 -1.38
N THR A 219 17.03 -1.97 -1.12
CA THR A 219 16.28 -2.70 -0.08
C THR A 219 16.60 -2.19 1.32
N THR A 220 17.84 -1.79 1.59
CA THR A 220 18.25 -1.16 2.86
C THR A 220 17.59 0.21 3.06
N ASN A 221 17.53 1.03 2.02
CA ASN A 221 16.89 2.33 2.06
C ASN A 221 15.37 2.21 2.30
N LEU A 222 14.71 1.25 1.65
CA LEU A 222 13.30 0.95 1.87
C LEU A 222 13.03 0.49 3.32
N LYS A 223 13.86 -0.42 3.85
CA LYS A 223 13.77 -0.85 5.25
C LYS A 223 13.98 0.30 6.23
N THR A 224 14.92 1.20 5.95
CA THR A 224 15.18 2.38 6.77
C THR A 224 13.99 3.34 6.77
N ALA A 225 13.35 3.55 5.61
CA ALA A 225 12.12 4.34 5.53
C ALA A 225 10.99 3.73 6.39
N ASN A 226 10.78 2.41 6.30
CA ASN A 226 9.80 1.71 7.13
C ASN A 226 10.12 1.83 8.63
N GLN A 227 11.39 1.69 9.01
CA GLN A 227 11.83 1.93 10.38
C GLN A 227 11.56 3.36 10.83
N ASN A 228 11.61 4.34 9.92
CA ASN A 228 11.26 5.74 10.18
C ASN A 228 9.75 6.02 10.23
N GLY A 229 8.91 4.98 10.11
CA GLY A 229 7.45 5.08 10.20
C GLY A 229 6.78 5.50 8.89
N VAL A 230 7.53 5.54 7.79
CA VAL A 230 6.98 5.74 6.45
C VAL A 230 6.19 4.49 6.08
N ILE A 231 4.86 4.61 5.88
CA ILE A 231 4.01 3.47 5.55
C ILE A 231 4.04 3.19 4.05
N PHE A 232 4.10 4.26 3.23
CA PHE A 232 4.05 4.16 1.77
C PHE A 232 5.29 4.80 1.13
N PRO A 233 6.49 4.23 1.28
CA PRO A 233 7.74 4.78 0.74
C PRO A 233 7.86 4.50 -0.78
N ILE A 234 6.96 5.06 -1.60
CA ILE A 234 6.84 4.74 -3.03
C ILE A 234 8.14 4.92 -3.80
N GLN A 235 8.90 5.98 -3.48
CA GLN A 235 10.17 6.25 -4.14
C GLN A 235 11.19 5.14 -3.86
N GLN A 236 11.26 4.66 -2.62
CA GLN A 236 12.16 3.57 -2.24
C GLN A 236 11.66 2.23 -2.80
N LEU A 237 10.35 2.00 -2.86
CA LEU A 237 9.79 0.82 -3.50
C LEU A 237 10.13 0.76 -5.00
N GLU A 238 9.97 1.86 -5.72
CA GLU A 238 10.36 1.95 -7.12
C GLU A 238 11.87 1.79 -7.33
N ALA A 239 12.70 2.28 -6.41
CA ALA A 239 14.13 2.04 -6.44
C ALA A 239 14.46 0.53 -6.31
N VAL A 240 13.77 -0.20 -5.42
CA VAL A 240 13.93 -1.66 -5.30
C VAL A 240 13.49 -2.37 -6.57
N ARG A 241 12.34 -1.98 -7.14
CA ARG A 241 11.85 -2.55 -8.40
C ARG A 241 12.82 -2.30 -9.56
N SER A 242 13.35 -1.09 -9.68
CA SER A 242 14.33 -0.74 -10.71
C SER A 242 15.61 -1.55 -10.56
N ALA A 243 16.19 -1.59 -9.35
CA ALA A 243 17.40 -2.35 -9.08
C ALA A 243 17.19 -3.86 -9.30
N GLY A 244 16.01 -4.38 -8.96
CA GLY A 244 15.64 -5.77 -9.21
C GLY A 244 15.61 -6.12 -10.71
N ARG A 245 15.05 -5.24 -11.55
CA ARG A 245 15.07 -5.40 -13.01
C ARG A 245 16.49 -5.36 -13.58
N GLU A 246 17.29 -4.41 -13.12
CA GLU A 246 18.70 -4.32 -13.54
C GLU A 246 19.47 -5.58 -13.14
N TRP A 247 19.26 -6.09 -11.93
CA TRP A 247 19.86 -7.33 -11.46
C TRP A 247 19.49 -8.52 -12.34
N LYS A 248 18.21 -8.68 -12.70
CA LYS A 248 17.74 -9.70 -13.66
C LYS A 248 18.46 -9.63 -15.00
N LEU A 249 18.62 -8.41 -15.54
CA LEU A 249 19.26 -8.17 -16.84
C LEU A 249 20.75 -8.54 -16.86
N THR A 250 21.41 -8.60 -15.70
CA THR A 250 22.82 -9.04 -15.62
C THR A 250 23.00 -10.55 -15.76
N GLU A 251 21.92 -11.33 -15.82
CA GLU A 251 21.93 -12.80 -15.91
C GLU A 251 22.93 -13.47 -14.94
N PRO A 252 22.78 -13.25 -13.63
CA PRO A 252 23.75 -13.64 -12.61
C PRO A 252 24.07 -15.14 -12.60
N GLN A 253 23.16 -16.00 -13.06
CA GLN A 253 23.38 -17.44 -13.22
C GLN A 253 24.59 -17.80 -14.09
N PHE A 254 24.98 -16.95 -15.05
CA PHE A 254 26.11 -17.22 -15.94
C PHE A 254 27.44 -16.74 -15.36
N TYR A 255 27.42 -15.66 -14.59
CA TYR A 255 28.64 -14.97 -14.16
C TYR A 255 28.99 -15.17 -12.68
N LEU A 256 28.05 -15.63 -11.86
CA LEU A 256 28.34 -16.03 -10.49
C LEU A 256 29.15 -17.34 -10.43
N PRO A 257 30.04 -17.48 -9.42
CA PRO A 257 30.67 -18.75 -9.07
C PRO A 257 29.65 -19.88 -8.92
N PRO A 258 29.94 -21.12 -9.37
CA PRO A 258 28.95 -22.21 -9.38
C PRO A 258 28.23 -22.45 -8.05
N HIS A 259 28.94 -22.32 -6.92
CA HIS A 259 28.38 -22.51 -5.58
C HIS A 259 27.44 -21.39 -5.12
N LEU A 260 27.46 -20.22 -5.76
CA LEU A 260 26.58 -19.08 -5.44
C LEU A 260 25.34 -19.02 -6.34
N ARG A 261 25.29 -19.80 -7.42
CA ARG A 261 24.17 -19.79 -8.39
C ARG A 261 22.87 -20.29 -7.78
N THR A 262 22.94 -21.09 -6.71
CA THR A 262 21.76 -21.56 -5.96
C THR A 262 21.00 -20.41 -5.30
N ASN A 263 21.63 -19.26 -5.10
CA ASN A 263 20.99 -18.07 -4.53
C ASN A 263 20.23 -17.25 -5.57
N VAL A 264 20.35 -17.56 -6.87
CA VAL A 264 19.74 -16.77 -7.94
C VAL A 264 18.22 -16.90 -7.93
N GLU A 265 17.70 -18.13 -7.98
CA GLU A 265 16.25 -18.38 -8.04
C GLU A 265 15.50 -17.79 -6.84
N PRO A 266 15.94 -17.97 -5.58
CA PRO A 266 15.27 -17.35 -4.43
C PRO A 266 15.22 -15.82 -4.50
N ILE A 267 16.27 -15.18 -5.06
CA ILE A 267 16.29 -13.73 -5.24
C ILE A 267 15.32 -13.32 -6.36
N LEU A 268 15.27 -14.06 -7.47
CA LEU A 268 14.33 -13.80 -8.57
C LEU A 268 12.88 -13.89 -8.09
N ASP A 269 12.52 -14.94 -7.36
CA ASP A 269 11.19 -15.13 -6.80
C ASP A 269 10.77 -13.94 -5.91
N LEU A 270 11.70 -13.44 -5.11
CA LEU A 270 11.45 -12.29 -4.23
C LEU A 270 11.34 -10.98 -5.02
N ILE A 271 12.11 -10.78 -6.08
CA ILE A 271 11.97 -9.62 -6.96
C ILE A 271 10.59 -9.66 -7.64
N ASP A 272 10.18 -10.81 -8.18
CA ASP A 272 8.87 -10.97 -8.82
C ASP A 272 7.72 -10.64 -7.86
N LYS A 273 7.84 -11.06 -6.60
CA LYS A 273 6.87 -10.71 -5.55
C LYS A 273 6.82 -9.20 -5.22
N VAL A 274 7.90 -8.45 -5.43
CA VAL A 274 7.92 -6.98 -5.22
C VAL A 274 7.38 -6.22 -6.44
N GLU A 275 7.48 -6.81 -7.63
CA GLU A 275 6.98 -6.23 -8.89
C GLU A 275 5.48 -6.45 -9.12
N ALA A 276 4.92 -7.55 -8.59
CA ALA A 276 3.48 -7.82 -8.59
C ALA A 276 2.65 -6.76 -7.85
#